data_AF-A0A151Y1D0-F1
#
_entry.id   AF-A0A151Y1D0-F1
#
_cell.length_a   1.000
_cell.length_b   1.000
_cell.length_c   1.000
_cell.angle_alpha   90.00
_cell.angle_beta   90.00
_cell.angle_gamma   90.00
#
_symmetry.space_group_name_H-M   'P 1'
#
loop_
_entity.id
_entity.type
_entity.pdbx_description
1 polymer ?
#
loop_
_entity_poly.entity_id
_entity_poly.type
_entity_poly.pdbx_seq_one_letter_code
_entity_poly.pdbx_strand_id
1 'polypeptide(L)' 'MNTHKISPTALLFWSFLAVMLGSISIAVFSGSSFHDNFAFSMMALALTGILISAAFLMVDAVLAVCNP' A
#
# COMPACT_ATOMS: atom_id res chain seq x y z
N MET A 1 0.62 22.44 20.56
CA MET A 1 0.66 20.97 20.31
C MET A 1 0.40 20.78 18.82
N ASN A 2 1.47 20.82 18.00
CA ASN A 2 1.37 20.59 16.57
C ASN A 2 1.15 19.09 16.37
N THR A 3 -0.11 18.69 16.32
CA THR A 3 -0.50 17.37 15.84
C THR A 3 -0.03 17.29 14.39
N HIS A 4 1.17 16.75 14.18
CA HIS A 4 1.54 16.11 12.92
C HIS A 4 0.41 15.12 12.65
N LYS A 5 -0.54 15.53 11.81
CA LYS A 5 -1.61 14.67 11.34
C LYS A 5 -0.91 13.61 10.49
N ILE A 6 -0.52 12.52 11.12
CA ILE A 6 -0.04 11.33 10.42
C ILE A 6 -1.22 10.94 9.54
N SER A 7 -1.13 11.23 8.25
CA SER A 7 -2.28 11.06 7.38
C SER A 7 -2.61 9.57 7.35
N PRO A 8 -3.85 9.16 7.70
CA PRO A 8 -4.21 7.75 7.77
C PRO A 8 -3.98 7.03 6.43
N THR A 9 -4.03 7.77 5.32
CA THR A 9 -3.69 7.30 3.97
C THR A 9 -2.20 6.97 3.81
N ALA A 10 -1.30 7.70 4.47
CA ALA A 10 0.14 7.39 4.47
C ALA A 10 0.46 6.13 5.29
N LEU A 11 -0.26 5.89 6.39
CA LEU A 11 -0.17 4.63 7.14
C LEU A 11 -0.69 3.45 6.32
N LEU A 12 -1.86 3.60 5.66
CA LEU A 12 -2.41 2.57 4.78
C LEU A 12 -1.47 2.25 3.61
N PHE A 13 -0.88 3.26 2.98
CA PHE A 13 0.11 3.07 1.93
C PHE A 13 1.30 2.22 2.42
N TRP A 14 1.84 2.54 3.61
CA TRP A 14 2.94 1.77 4.20
C TRP A 14 2.54 0.33 4.56
N SER A 15 1.32 0.12 5.06
CA SER A 15 0.79 -1.21 5.32
C SER A 15 0.67 -2.04 4.04
N PHE A 16 0.12 -1.48 2.96
CA PHE A 16 0.03 -2.19 1.68
C PHE A 16 1.41 -2.46 1.07
N LEU A 17 2.38 -1.56 1.27
CA LEU A 17 3.76 -1.75 0.83
C LEU A 17 4.45 -2.91 1.59
N ALA A 18 4.22 -3.01 2.90
CA ALA A 18 4.72 -4.14 3.69
C ALA A 18 4.08 -5.48 3.25
N VAL A 19 2.78 -5.49 2.97
CA VAL A 19 2.07 -6.67 2.44
C VAL A 19 2.61 -7.07 1.06
N MET A 20 2.92 -6.09 0.19
CA MET A 20 3.58 -6.32 -1.10
C MET A 20 4.93 -7.05 -0.92
N LEU A 21 5.81 -6.51 -0.07
CA LEU A 21 7.13 -7.07 0.19
C LEU A 21 7.05 -8.47 0.82
N GLY A 22 6.10 -8.69 1.72
CA GLY A 22 5.82 -10.01 2.29
C GLY A 22 5.35 -11.02 1.25
N SER A 23 4.45 -10.61 0.34
CA SER A 23 3.95 -11.46 -0.73
C SER A 23 5.04 -11.85 -1.72
N ILE A 24 5.92 -10.90 -2.10
CA ILE A 24 7.09 -11.18 -2.93
C ILE A 24 8.03 -12.17 -2.24
N SER A 25 8.24 -12.02 -0.92
CA SER A 25 9.08 -12.96 -0.16
C SER A 25 8.49 -14.37 -0.13
N ILE A 26 7.16 -14.50 -0.02
CA ILE A 26 6.45 -15.78 -0.09
C ILE A 26 6.59 -16.40 -1.49
N ALA A 27 6.42 -15.60 -2.56
CA ALA A 27 6.59 -16.09 -3.93
C ALA A 27 8.02 -16.57 -4.23
N VAL A 28 9.04 -15.89 -3.69
CA VAL A 28 10.44 -16.23 -3.97
C VAL A 28 10.92 -17.42 -3.14
N PHE A 29 10.43 -17.57 -1.91
CA PHE A 29 10.89 -18.62 -1.00
C PHE A 29 10.05 -19.90 -1.08
N SER A 30 8.85 -19.84 -1.65
CA SER A 30 7.97 -20.99 -1.68
C SER A 30 8.16 -21.82 -2.95
N GLY A 31 8.62 -23.06 -2.78
CA GLY A 31 8.76 -24.03 -3.87
C GLY A 31 7.45 -24.73 -4.26
N SER A 32 6.28 -24.19 -3.90
CA SER A 32 4.99 -24.82 -4.19
C SER A 32 4.01 -23.91 -4.94
N SER A 33 3.44 -24.44 -6.02
CA SER A 33 2.53 -23.74 -6.93
C SER A 33 1.30 -23.12 -6.25
N PHE A 34 0.90 -23.62 -5.07
CA PHE A 34 -0.18 -23.03 -4.28
C PHE A 34 0.21 -21.67 -3.67
N HIS A 35 1.44 -21.55 -3.17
CA HIS A 35 1.93 -20.30 -2.59
C HIS A 35 2.21 -19.24 -3.67
N ASP A 36 2.58 -19.65 -4.88
CA ASP A 36 2.76 -18.74 -6.01
C ASP A 36 1.46 -18.04 -6.38
N ASN A 37 0.36 -18.80 -6.50
CA ASN A 37 -0.97 -18.25 -6.80
C ASN A 37 -1.48 -17.35 -5.67
N PHE A 38 -1.27 -17.75 -4.42
CA PHE A 38 -1.65 -16.94 -3.26
C PHE A 38 -0.85 -15.63 -3.20
N ALA A 39 0.46 -15.69 -3.41
CA ALA A 39 1.32 -14.52 -3.45
C ALA A 39 0.93 -13.58 -4.60
N PHE A 40 0.62 -14.12 -5.79
CA PHE A 40 0.18 -13.31 -6.93
C PHE A 40 -1.16 -12.60 -6.66
N SER A 41 -2.12 -13.29 -6.04
CA SER A 41 -3.40 -12.69 -5.63
C SER A 41 -3.21 -11.58 -4.59
N MET A 42 -2.34 -11.80 -3.60
CA MET A 42 -2.01 -10.79 -2.59
C MET A 42 -1.27 -9.59 -3.19
N MET A 43 -0.39 -9.85 -4.16
CA MET A 43 0.33 -8.82 -4.91
C MET A 43 -0.63 -7.93 -5.70
N ALA A 44 -1.63 -8.50 -6.37
CA ALA A 44 -2.67 -7.76 -7.10
C ALA A 44 -3.56 -6.92 -6.17
N LEU A 45 -3.95 -7.47 -5.03
CA LEU A 45 -4.75 -6.77 -4.02
C LEU A 45 -3.96 -5.59 -3.41
N ALA A 46 -2.69 -5.82 -3.08
CA ALA A 46 -1.82 -4.79 -2.53
C ALA A 46 -1.53 -3.67 -3.56
N LEU A 47 -1.36 -4.01 -4.85
CA LEU A 47 -1.24 -3.02 -5.93
C LEU A 47 -2.46 -2.11 -6.02
N THR A 48 -3.66 -2.70 -5.94
CA THR A 48 -4.91 -1.94 -5.96
C THR A 48 -5.01 -1.01 -4.73
N GLY A 49 -4.65 -1.52 -3.56
CA GLY A 49 -4.59 -0.73 -2.32
C GLY A 49 -3.60 0.43 -2.39
N ILE A 50 -2.40 0.20 -2.94
CA ILE A 50 -1.38 1.22 -3.16
C ILE A 50 -1.87 2.31 -4.12
N LEU A 51 -2.50 1.93 -5.25
CA LEU A 51 -3.03 2.89 -6.22
C LEU A 51 -4.11 3.78 -5.61
N ILE A 52 -5.05 3.19 -4.86
CA ILE A 52 -6.11 3.94 -4.19
C ILE A 52 -5.52 4.86 -3.11
N SER A 53 -4.64 4.34 -2.25
CA SER A 53 -3.99 5.17 -1.22
C SER A 53 -3.15 6.30 -1.81
N ALA A 54 -2.44 6.06 -2.91
CA ALA A 54 -1.67 7.09 -3.62
C ALA A 54 -2.58 8.17 -4.24
N ALA A 55 -3.70 7.78 -4.84
CA ALA A 55 -4.68 8.74 -5.36
C ALA A 55 -5.25 9.62 -4.25
N PHE A 56 -5.61 9.04 -3.11
CA PHE A 56 -6.05 9.81 -1.94
C PHE A 56 -4.97 10.74 -1.39
N LEU A 57 -3.70 10.30 -1.35
CA LEU A 57 -2.57 11.15 -0.95
C LEU A 57 -2.35 12.33 -1.89
N MET A 58 -2.48 12.12 -3.21
CA MET A 58 -2.41 13.20 -4.19
C MET A 58 -3.56 14.19 -4.02
N VAL A 59 -4.79 13.71 -3.82
CA VAL A 59 -5.96 14.57 -3.59
C VAL A 59 -5.78 15.38 -2.31
N ASP A 60 -5.34 14.76 -1.21
CA ASP A 60 -5.09 15.44 0.07
C ASP A 60 -4.00 16.51 -0.06
N ALA A 61 -2.92 16.21 -0.80
CA ALA A 61 -1.85 17.16 -1.10
C ALA A 61 -2.33 18.33 -1.98
N VAL A 62 -3.14 18.07 -3.01
CA VAL A 62 -3.73 19.12 -3.86
C VAL A 62 -4.70 19.98 -3.05
N LEU A 63 -5.51 19.37 -2.18
CA LEU A 63 -6.43 20.10 -1.31
C LEU A 63 -5.67 21.00 -0.33
N ALA A 64 -4.57 20.52 0.23
CA ALA A 64 -3.69 21.29 1.12
C ALA A 64 -3.00 22.46 0.40
N VAL A 65 -2.68 22.31 -0.90
CA VAL A 65 -2.10 23.40 -1.71
C VAL A 65 -3.18 24.41 -2.14
N CYS A 66 -4.37 23.96 -2.51
CA CYS A 66 -5.47 24.81 -2.95
C CYS A 66 -6.20 25.52 -1.80
N ASN A 67 -6.16 24.97 -0.58
CA ASN A 67 -6.77 25.57 0.61
C ASN A 67 -5.80 25.47 1.82
N PRO A 68 -4.81 26.37 1.91
CA PRO A 68 -3.85 26.41 3.01
C PRO A 68 -4.50 26.78 4.36
#